data_AF-A0A7X5VQV3-F1
#
_entry.id   AF-A0A7X5VQV3-F1
#
_cell.length_a   1.000
_cell.length_b   1.000
_cell.length_c   1.000
_cell.angle_alpha   90.00
_cell.angle_beta   90.00
_cell.angle_gamma   90.00
#
_symmetry.space_group_name_H-M   'P 1'
#
loop_
_entity.id
_entity.type
_entity.pdbx_description
1 polymer ?
#
loop_
_entity_poly.entity_id
_entity_poly.type
_entity_poly.pdbx_seq_one_letter_code
_entity_poly.pdbx_strand_id
1 'polypeptide(L)' 'TQLGMDIDEAFCEQNLRSIVSHAERLGNFVRIDMESSAYTERTLRIFRRVFADHRNVGVVIQSYLKRSERDVN' A
#
# COMPACT_ATOMS: atom_id res chain seq x y z
N THR A 1 3.25 9.98 -7.31
CA THR A 1 2.20 9.35 -6.47
C THR A 1 1.38 10.35 -5.65
N GLN A 2 0.13 10.06 -5.27
CA GLN A 2 -0.74 11.02 -4.54
C GLN A 2 -0.43 11.21 -3.04
N LEU A 3 0.21 10.25 -2.37
CA LEU A 3 0.49 10.30 -0.93
C LEU A 3 1.95 10.69 -0.59
N GLY A 4 2.69 11.23 -1.56
CA GLY A 4 4.05 11.72 -1.33
C GLY A 4 5.15 10.64 -1.29
N MET A 5 4.95 9.47 -1.90
CA MET A 5 5.96 8.40 -2.00
C MET A 5 7.25 8.86 -2.71
N ASP A 6 7.17 9.88 -3.57
CA ASP A 6 8.31 10.50 -4.26
C ASP A 6 9.06 11.52 -3.39
N ILE A 7 8.45 11.96 -2.27
CA ILE A 7 9.04 12.91 -1.34
C ILE A 7 9.76 12.14 -0.23
N ASP A 8 9.02 11.27 0.46
CA ASP A 8 9.54 10.46 1.56
C ASP A 8 8.65 9.23 1.83
N GLU A 9 9.28 8.07 1.99
CA GLU A 9 8.58 6.80 2.20
C GLU A 9 7.87 6.76 3.56
N ALA A 10 8.49 7.31 4.61
CA ALA A 10 7.90 7.34 5.95
C ALA A 10 6.70 8.31 6.03
N PHE A 11 6.77 9.44 5.34
CA PHE A 11 5.65 10.37 5.19
C PHE A 11 4.47 9.71 4.47
N CYS A 12 4.72 8.98 3.39
CA CYS A 12 3.70 8.21 2.69
C CYS A 12 3.05 7.15 3.62
N GLU A 13 3.86 6.44 4.41
CA GLU A 13 3.37 5.46 5.38
C GLU A 13 2.50 6.12 6.46
N GLN A 14 2.93 7.26 7.02
CA GLN A 14 2.18 7.99 8.05
C GLN A 14 0.81 8.45 7.53
N ASN A 15 0.75 9.00 6.32
CA ASN A 15 -0.51 9.41 5.69
C ASN A 15 -1.43 8.21 5.47
N LEU A 16 -0.91 7.10 4.96
CA LEU A 16 -1.69 5.89 4.75
C LEU A 16 -2.26 5.35 6.08
N ARG A 17 -1.45 5.30 7.14
CA ARG A 17 -1.90 4.87 8.48
C ARG A 17 -3.04 5.74 9.00
N SER A 18 -2.96 7.06 8.83
CA SER A 18 -4.03 7.98 9.22
C SER A 18 -5.33 7.68 8.47
N ILE A 19 -5.27 7.46 7.17
CA ILE A 19 -6.44 7.14 6.32
C ILE A 19 -7.05 5.80 6.72
N VAL A 20 -6.23 4.76 6.83
CA VAL A 20 -6.67 3.39 7.14
C VAL A 20 -7.28 3.32 8.54
N SER A 21 -6.67 3.97 9.53
CA SER A 21 -7.20 4.07 10.90
C SER A 21 -8.58 4.73 10.94
N HIS A 22 -8.76 5.81 10.17
CA HIS A 22 -10.04 6.50 10.09
C HIS A 22 -11.09 5.65 9.38
N ALA A 23 -10.72 5.01 8.26
CA ALA A 23 -11.59 4.12 7.51
C ALA A 23 -12.04 2.92 8.36
N GLU A 24 -11.16 2.35 9.19
CA GLU A 24 -11.45 1.21 10.06
C GLU A 24 -12.56 1.55 11.05
N ARG A 25 -12.53 2.75 11.65
CA ARG A 25 -13.59 3.24 12.55
C ARG A 25 -14.95 3.38 11.88
N LEU A 26 -14.97 3.51 10.56
CA LEU A 26 -16.18 3.62 9.75
C LEU A 26 -16.60 2.28 9.12
N GLY A 27 -15.87 1.19 9.38
CA GLY A 27 -16.09 -0.11 8.74
C GLY A 27 -15.71 -0.16 7.25
N ASN A 28 -14.89 0.79 6.80
CA ASN A 28 -14.48 0.91 5.40
C ASN A 28 -13.14 0.20 5.13
N PHE A 29 -13.03 -0.33 3.92
CA PHE A 29 -11.80 -0.92 3.39
C PHE A 29 -11.05 0.06 2.49
N VAL A 30 -9.71 0.04 2.57
CA VAL A 30 -8.84 0.87 1.73
C VAL A 30 -8.01 -0.01 0.80
N ARG A 31 -8.11 0.24 -0.51
CA ARG A 31 -7.25 -0.40 -1.52
C ARG A 31 -6.11 0.55 -1.90
N ILE A 32 -4.89 0.04 -1.87
CA ILE A 32 -3.72 0.72 -2.40
C ILE A 32 -3.56 0.29 -3.87
N ASP A 33 -3.78 1.23 -4.78
CA ASP A 33 -3.57 1.01 -6.21
C ASP A 33 -2.08 0.84 -6.51
N MET A 34 -1.78 -0.03 -7.47
CA MET A 34 -0.42 -0.24 -7.95
C MET A 34 -0.17 0.67 -9.15
N GLU A 35 0.73 1.65 -8.97
CA GLU A 35 1.16 2.56 -10.03
C GLU A 35 2.15 1.85 -10.99
N SER A 36 3.23 2.52 -11.40
CA SER A 36 4.24 1.93 -12.29
C SER A 36 5.13 0.91 -11.57
N SER A 37 5.81 0.07 -12.35
CA SER A 37 6.74 -0.96 -11.86
C SER A 37 7.87 -0.41 -10.99
N ALA A 38 8.23 0.87 -11.15
CA ALA A 38 9.24 1.56 -10.33
C ALA A 38 8.79 1.79 -8.88
N TYR A 39 7.49 1.67 -8.60
CA TYR A 39 6.90 1.85 -7.27
C TYR A 39 6.56 0.53 -6.59
N THR A 40 6.46 -0.58 -7.33
CA THR A 40 5.96 -1.87 -6.81
C THR A 40 6.61 -2.28 -5.49
N GLU A 41 7.94 -2.25 -5.41
CA GLU A 41 8.66 -2.65 -4.18
C GLU A 41 8.32 -1.75 -2.99
N ARG A 42 8.31 -0.43 -3.19
CA ARG A 42 8.03 0.56 -2.14
C ARG A 42 6.58 0.43 -1.67
N THR A 43 5.64 0.31 -2.60
CA THR A 43 4.22 0.08 -2.30
C THR A 43 4.01 -1.19 -1.48
N LEU A 44 4.60 -2.32 -1.87
CA LEU A 44 4.47 -3.58 -1.14
C LEU A 44 5.09 -3.52 0.26
N ARG A 45 6.21 -2.80 0.43
CA ARG A 45 6.86 -2.63 1.72
C ARG A 45 5.99 -1.82 2.68
N ILE A 46 5.46 -0.68 2.23
CA ILE A 46 4.54 0.14 3.03
C ILE A 46 3.28 -0.68 3.36
N PHE A 47 2.70 -1.37 2.37
CA PHE A 47 1.53 -2.22 2.57
C PHE A 47 1.76 -3.24 3.70
N ARG A 48 2.87 -3.99 3.66
CA ARG A 48 3.17 -5.01 4.68
C ARG A 48 3.26 -4.42 6.09
N ARG A 49 3.88 -3.24 6.24
CA ARG A 49 3.99 -2.55 7.53
C ARG A 49 2.62 -2.10 8.05
N VAL A 50 1.82 -1.48 7.20
CA VAL A 50 0.49 -0.98 7.61
C VAL A 50 -0.47 -2.15 7.86
N PHE A 51 -0.39 -3.22 7.06
CA PHE A 51 -1.22 -4.42 7.21
C PHE A 51 -0.97 -5.18 8.53
N ALA A 52 0.24 -5.05 9.10
CA ALA A 52 0.57 -5.64 10.39
C ALA A 52 -0.30 -5.04 11.52
N ASP A 53 -0.64 -3.76 11.41
CA ASP A 53 -1.41 -3.03 12.43
C ASP A 53 -2.89 -2.85 12.06
N HIS A 54 -3.22 -2.81 10.77
CA HIS A 54 -4.58 -2.58 10.28
C HIS A 54 -4.98 -3.62 9.23
N ARG A 55 -6.09 -4.33 9.44
CA ARG A 55 -6.53 -5.42 8.56
C ARG A 55 -7.51 -4.98 7.46
N ASN A 56 -7.99 -3.75 7.50
CA ASN A 56 -8.91 -3.16 6.52
C ASN A 56 -8.19 -2.52 5.32
N VAL A 57 -6.96 -2.96 5.02
CA VAL A 57 -6.17 -2.49 3.87
C VAL A 57 -5.78 -3.65 2.95
N GLY A 58 -5.72 -3.40 1.65
CA GLY A 58 -5.17 -4.35 0.68
C GLY A 58 -4.42 -3.66 -0.44
N VAL A 59 -3.68 -4.45 -1.22
CA VAL A 59 -2.84 -3.97 -2.32
C VAL A 59 -3.29 -4.60 -3.66
N VAL A 60 -2.94 -3.96 -4.77
CA VAL A 60 -3.11 -4.50 -6.12
C VAL A 60 -1.81 -5.17 -6.59
N ILE A 61 -1.92 -6.30 -7.28
CA ILE A 61 -0.80 -6.96 -7.98
C ILE A 61 -1.10 -6.95 -9.48
N GLN A 62 -0.09 -6.63 -10.30
CA GLN A 62 -0.24 -6.51 -11.75
C GLN A 62 0.27 -7.78 -12.45
N SER A 63 -0.61 -8.55 -13.08
CA SER A 63 -0.25 -9.86 -13.68
C SER A 63 0.83 -9.79 -14.79
N TYR A 64 1.01 -8.63 -15.43
CA TYR A 64 1.99 -8.44 -16.49
C TYR A 64 3.46 -8.41 -16.03
N LEU A 65 3.75 -8.24 -14.73
CA LEU A 65 5.13 -8.21 -14.24
C LEU A 65 5.62 -9.62 -13.95
N LYS A 66 6.83 -9.95 -14.44
CA LYS A 66 7.50 -11.23 -14.14
C LYS A 66 7.68 -11.50 -12.64
N ARG A 67 7.69 -10.45 -11.81
CA ARG A 67 7.84 -10.54 -10.35
C ARG A 67 6.55 -10.87 -9.59
N SER A 68 5.38 -10.76 -10.24
CA SER A 68 4.09 -10.79 -9.56
C SER A 68 3.77 -12.10 -8.86
N GLU A 69 4.18 -13.24 -9.43
CA GLU A 69 4.03 -14.54 -8.77
C GLU A 69 4.75 -14.56 -7.42
N ARG A 70 5.98 -14.04 -7.35
CA ARG A 70 6.74 -13.96 -6.10
C ARG A 70 6.13 -12.96 -5.12
N ASP A 71 5.53 -11.87 -5.61
CA ASP A 71 4.95 -10.85 -4.74
C ASP A 71 3.63 -11.31 -4.06
N VAL A 72 3.00 -12.37 -4.56
CA VAL A 72 1.77 -12.99 -4.01
C VAL A 72 2.06 -14.10 -3.00
N ASN A 73 3.20 -14.78 -3.11
CA ASN A 73 3.62 -15.90 -2.26
C ASN A 73 4.43 -15.44 -1.04
#